data_AF-A0A1U9NRF4-F1
#
_entry.id   AF-A0A1U9NRF4-F1
#
_cell.length_a   1.000
_cell.length_b   1.000
_cell.length_c   1.000
_cell.angle_alpha   90.00
_cell.angle_beta   90.00
_cell.angle_gamma   90.00
#
_symmetry.space_group_name_H-M   'P 1'
#
loop_
_entity.id
_entity.type
_entity.pdbx_description
1 polymer ?
#
loop_
_entity_poly.entity_id
_entity_poly.type
_entity_poly.pdbx_seq_one_letter_code
_entity_poly.pdbx_strand_id
1 'polypeptide(L)'
;MCGVPGPDPAAAAYLDPDAAHGAAAHLDPAPGPFPAPTPGAAAGPGPDPPPLRPPARPPVPARTPPRRGAGAGGGPRSDRGPALHPPAGGRPQPTTALAAALGLAEEHTEHAAAELARHRLLARDGDGTRARWRAVSPYTAAAELVGPEENRLRRRLETLERTRARLSSLIPLYEETYRRGADSGAVEVVESRDRVMLLIADTAARCTEEVLTVQPGGGRPPGYLERALPRDLEMLGRGVRLHTLYQHTARYSPGTQEYVQAVGAAGAEVRTLGELFGKMLVFDRATAFLPVWDNPDAAVVLREPSAVAFLCSVFANAWSLAEPFSASYTPAASAQLQDAIAARLADGAKDELIARRLGMSLRTCRRHIAELMDELGAESRFQAGYLLALRSAPATPPATRPPPAHRPAHRAARRAARGGTPPRHDRPRPLRTPRYRIPNTHPPPTVQELMPHQAADRHR
;
A
#
# COMPACT_ATOMS: atom_id res chain seq x y z
N MET A 1 -44.47 -10.53 -24.66
CA MET A 1 -43.93 -9.95 -23.41
C MET A 1 -42.69 -10.74 -23.04
N CYS A 2 -41.51 -10.25 -23.43
CA CYS A 2 -40.23 -10.85 -23.06
C CYS A 2 -39.66 -10.05 -21.89
N GLY A 3 -39.47 -10.71 -20.76
CA GLY A 3 -38.94 -10.10 -19.53
C GLY A 3 -37.52 -9.61 -19.74
N VAL A 4 -37.30 -8.34 -19.39
CA VAL A 4 -35.98 -7.72 -19.26
C VAL A 4 -35.27 -8.40 -18.09
N PRO A 5 -34.06 -8.96 -18.25
CA PRO A 5 -33.27 -9.40 -17.10
C PRO A 5 -32.85 -8.15 -16.31
N GLY A 6 -33.10 -8.15 -15.00
CA GLY A 6 -32.66 -7.10 -14.08
C GLY A 6 -31.13 -6.93 -14.10
N PRO A 7 -30.63 -5.78 -13.62
CA PRO A 7 -29.21 -5.46 -13.69
C PRO A 7 -28.36 -6.53 -12.98
N ASP A 8 -27.31 -6.98 -13.67
CA ASP A 8 -26.32 -7.94 -13.18
C ASP A 8 -25.45 -7.28 -12.08
N PRO A 9 -25.40 -7.81 -10.85
CA PRO A 9 -24.67 -7.22 -9.73
C PRO A 9 -23.14 -7.19 -9.92
N ALA A 10 -22.60 -7.84 -10.96
CA ALA A 10 -21.18 -7.72 -11.37
C ALA A 10 -20.78 -6.32 -11.89
N ALA A 11 -21.72 -5.36 -11.93
CA ALA A 11 -21.49 -3.99 -12.40
C ALA A 11 -20.79 -3.07 -11.40
N ALA A 12 -20.78 -3.39 -10.10
CA ALA A 12 -20.36 -2.45 -9.04
C ALA A 12 -18.89 -2.55 -8.59
N ALA A 13 -18.18 -3.63 -8.93
CA ALA A 13 -16.86 -3.93 -8.33
C ALA A 13 -15.66 -3.17 -8.94
N TYR A 14 -15.85 -2.44 -10.04
CA TYR A 14 -14.76 -1.81 -10.80
C TYR A 14 -15.05 -0.36 -11.23
N LEU A 15 -16.13 0.25 -10.74
CA LEU A 15 -16.49 1.62 -11.04
C LEU A 15 -16.42 2.47 -9.76
N ASP A 16 -15.54 3.46 -9.80
CA ASP A 16 -15.51 4.55 -8.82
C ASP A 16 -16.78 5.41 -8.98
N PRO A 17 -17.62 5.58 -7.95
CA PRO A 17 -18.82 6.40 -8.01
C PRO A 17 -18.54 7.92 -8.12
N ASP A 18 -17.30 8.40 -7.98
CA ASP A 18 -16.99 9.84 -7.97
C ASP A 18 -16.41 10.40 -9.29
N ALA A 19 -16.39 9.64 -10.38
CA ALA A 19 -15.83 10.08 -11.67
C ALA A 19 -16.69 11.12 -12.44
N ALA A 20 -17.67 11.78 -11.80
CA ALA A 20 -18.65 12.64 -12.48
C ALA A 20 -18.94 13.98 -11.78
N HIS A 21 -17.95 14.75 -11.34
CA HIS A 21 -18.14 16.19 -11.07
C HIS A 21 -16.90 17.01 -11.45
N GLY A 22 -16.79 17.34 -12.74
CA GLY A 22 -15.98 18.45 -13.21
C GLY A 22 -16.86 19.70 -13.32
N ALA A 23 -16.80 20.58 -12.33
CA ALA A 23 -17.35 21.93 -12.42
C ALA A 23 -16.31 22.93 -11.90
N ALA A 24 -16.01 23.91 -12.76
CA ALA A 24 -15.01 24.94 -12.58
C ALA A 24 -15.30 25.85 -11.37
N ALA A 25 -14.27 26.17 -10.60
CA ALA A 25 -14.24 27.32 -9.72
C ALA A 25 -12.91 28.06 -9.93
N HIS A 26 -13.02 29.29 -10.44
CA HIS A 26 -11.97 30.29 -10.53
C HIS A 26 -11.38 30.56 -9.13
N LEU A 27 -10.06 30.46 -9.01
CA LEU A 27 -9.28 31.02 -7.91
C LEU A 27 -8.09 31.78 -8.49
N ASP A 28 -7.93 33.02 -8.06
CA ASP A 28 -6.89 33.98 -8.45
C ASP A 28 -5.46 33.47 -8.18
N PRO A 29 -4.45 33.98 -8.92
CA PRO A 29 -3.09 33.46 -8.88
C PRO A 29 -2.30 33.93 -7.65
N ALA A 30 -1.67 32.97 -6.96
CA ALA A 30 -0.64 33.23 -5.94
C ALA A 30 0.72 33.56 -6.61
N PRO A 31 1.60 34.32 -5.93
CA PRO A 31 2.73 35.02 -6.56
C PRO A 31 3.86 34.08 -6.99
N GLY A 32 4.52 34.45 -8.09
CA GLY A 32 5.53 33.65 -8.80
C GLY A 32 6.83 33.38 -8.02
N PRO A 33 7.64 32.42 -8.52
CA PRO A 33 8.84 31.97 -7.81
C PRO A 33 10.01 32.97 -7.92
N PHE A 34 10.79 33.05 -6.84
CA PHE A 34 12.05 33.79 -6.75
C PHE A 34 13.09 33.28 -7.76
N PRO A 35 13.99 34.16 -8.28
CA PRO A 35 14.98 33.78 -9.28
C PRO A 35 16.12 32.94 -8.69
N ALA A 36 16.56 31.93 -9.45
CA ALA A 36 17.71 31.10 -9.15
C ALA A 36 19.04 31.87 -9.32
N PRO A 37 20.08 31.60 -8.50
CA PRO A 37 21.40 32.17 -8.70
C PRO A 37 22.17 31.49 -9.85
N THR A 38 22.93 32.28 -10.58
CA THR A 38 23.79 31.92 -11.73
C THR A 38 25.00 31.04 -11.35
N PRO A 39 25.53 30.23 -12.28
CA PRO A 39 26.62 29.29 -11.99
C PRO A 39 27.99 29.97 -12.10
N GLY A 40 28.79 29.87 -11.04
CA GLY A 40 30.19 30.29 -11.00
C GLY A 40 31.14 29.10 -10.92
N ALA A 41 31.94 28.93 -11.98
CA ALA A 41 33.28 28.34 -12.08
C ALA A 41 33.65 27.05 -11.31
N ALA A 42 34.07 26.06 -12.11
CA ALA A 42 34.63 24.78 -11.71
C ALA A 42 35.94 24.87 -10.88
N ALA A 43 36.04 24.00 -9.88
CA ALA A 43 37.29 23.54 -9.28
C ALA A 43 37.25 22.01 -9.17
N GLY A 44 38.31 21.32 -9.63
CA GLY A 44 38.42 19.87 -9.72
C GLY A 44 38.52 19.13 -8.37
N PRO A 45 38.60 17.79 -8.39
CA PRO A 45 38.36 16.95 -7.22
C PRO A 45 39.56 16.97 -6.26
N GLY A 46 39.33 17.40 -5.02
CA GLY A 46 40.24 17.17 -3.89
C GLY A 46 40.03 15.77 -3.28
N PRO A 47 41.02 15.23 -2.54
CA PRO A 47 40.98 13.84 -2.06
C PRO A 47 39.96 13.62 -0.94
N ASP A 48 39.43 12.40 -0.88
CA ASP A 48 38.41 11.96 0.08
C ASP A 48 38.82 12.17 1.55
N PRO A 49 37.90 12.62 2.42
CA PRO A 49 38.15 12.72 3.86
C PRO A 49 38.17 11.31 4.50
N PRO A 50 38.99 11.10 5.55
CA PRO A 50 39.10 9.80 6.21
C PRO A 50 37.85 9.48 7.07
N PRO A 51 37.58 8.20 7.35
CA PRO A 51 36.37 7.78 8.04
C PRO A 51 36.38 8.20 9.53
N LEU A 52 35.23 8.69 9.99
CA LEU A 52 34.97 9.06 11.39
C LEU A 52 35.05 7.83 12.31
N ARG A 53 35.97 7.86 13.28
CA ARG A 53 36.06 6.88 14.37
C ARG A 53 34.95 7.10 15.40
N PRO A 54 34.39 6.03 16.01
CA PRO A 54 33.42 6.16 17.09
C PRO A 54 34.10 6.62 18.40
N PRO A 55 33.39 7.36 19.28
CA PRO A 55 33.97 7.86 20.53
C PRO A 55 34.23 6.72 21.54
N ALA A 56 35.40 6.77 22.18
CA ALA A 56 35.83 5.82 23.21
C ALA A 56 34.96 5.90 24.47
N ARG A 57 34.65 4.73 25.07
CA ARG A 57 33.95 4.62 26.36
C ARG A 57 34.83 5.16 27.50
N PRO A 58 34.28 5.94 28.45
CA PRO A 58 35.01 6.36 29.65
C PRO A 58 35.17 5.18 30.65
N PRO A 59 36.21 5.20 31.51
CA PRO A 59 36.51 4.10 32.43
C PRO A 59 35.54 4.07 33.62
N VAL A 60 35.22 2.85 34.07
CA VAL A 60 34.40 2.56 35.26
C VAL A 60 35.27 2.71 36.53
N PRO A 61 34.89 3.52 37.53
CA PRO A 61 35.64 3.59 38.77
C PRO A 61 35.34 2.39 39.68
N ALA A 62 36.39 1.86 40.31
CA ALA A 62 36.39 0.71 41.19
C ALA A 62 35.62 0.93 42.49
N ARG A 63 34.91 -0.11 42.94
CA ARG A 63 34.20 -0.18 44.24
C ARG A 63 35.21 -0.25 45.39
N THR A 64 35.07 0.65 46.37
CA THR A 64 35.75 0.58 47.69
C THR A 64 34.70 0.31 48.78
N PRO A 65 34.93 -0.58 49.77
CA PRO A 65 33.93 -1.00 50.75
C PRO A 65 33.75 0.03 51.89
N PRO A 66 32.67 -0.06 52.70
CA PRO A 66 32.29 1.01 53.62
C PRO A 66 33.13 0.99 54.90
N ARG A 67 33.70 2.14 55.28
CA ARG A 67 34.21 2.37 56.63
C ARG A 67 33.10 2.92 57.54
N ARG A 68 32.84 2.21 58.63
CA ARG A 68 31.97 2.61 59.74
C ARG A 68 32.62 3.73 60.58
N GLY A 69 31.83 4.77 60.86
CA GLY A 69 31.66 5.40 62.17
C GLY A 69 32.74 6.36 62.70
N ALA A 70 32.42 7.65 62.75
CA ALA A 70 32.36 8.49 63.97
C ALA A 70 31.92 9.92 63.57
N GLY A 71 31.12 10.55 64.42
CA GLY A 71 30.29 11.72 64.07
C GLY A 71 30.98 13.08 64.17
N ALA A 72 30.36 14.08 63.53
CA ALA A 72 30.17 15.46 64.01
C ALA A 72 29.49 16.27 62.89
N GLY A 73 28.55 17.15 63.25
CA GLY A 73 27.64 17.83 62.34
C GLY A 73 28.26 18.82 61.35
N GLY A 74 27.48 19.09 60.30
CA GLY A 74 27.72 20.16 59.31
C GLY A 74 26.84 19.95 58.08
N GLY A 75 25.68 20.64 58.03
CA GLY A 75 24.83 20.68 56.84
C GLY A 75 25.53 21.38 55.66
N PRO A 76 25.11 21.15 54.40
CA PRO A 76 25.77 21.72 53.24
C PRO A 76 25.61 23.24 53.24
N ARG A 77 26.75 23.96 53.17
CA ARG A 77 26.80 25.41 52.94
C ARG A 77 26.17 25.69 51.58
N SER A 78 25.11 26.49 51.57
CA SER A 78 24.56 27.09 50.36
C SER A 78 25.62 28.00 49.75
N ASP A 79 25.98 27.72 48.51
CA ASP A 79 26.88 28.56 47.73
C ASP A 79 26.14 29.85 47.37
N ARG A 80 26.29 30.87 48.24
CA ARG A 80 25.67 32.19 48.06
C ARG A 80 26.51 32.99 47.08
N GLY A 81 26.05 33.08 45.83
CA GLY A 81 26.59 34.02 44.85
C GLY A 81 26.56 35.47 45.36
N PRO A 82 27.39 36.37 44.80
CA PRO A 82 27.55 37.73 45.30
C PRO A 82 26.23 38.50 45.28
N ALA A 83 25.87 39.08 46.43
CA ALA A 83 24.74 39.99 46.54
C ALA A 83 25.13 41.36 45.97
N LEU A 84 24.39 41.84 44.97
CA LEU A 84 24.56 43.19 44.45
C LEU A 84 23.93 44.18 45.45
N HIS A 85 24.78 45.00 46.09
CA HIS A 85 24.35 45.99 47.07
C HIS A 85 24.27 47.38 46.44
N PRO A 86 23.15 48.11 46.57
CA PRO A 86 23.09 49.52 46.20
C PRO A 86 23.62 50.45 47.29
N PRO A 87 24.13 51.66 46.93
CA PRO A 87 24.55 52.67 47.90
C PRO A 87 23.37 53.26 48.68
N ALA A 88 23.61 53.64 49.94
CA ALA A 88 22.59 54.09 50.89
C ALA A 88 22.22 55.57 50.71
N GLY A 89 20.94 55.84 50.43
CA GLY A 89 20.32 57.17 50.46
C GLY A 89 19.02 57.23 49.65
N GLY A 90 17.88 57.51 50.29
CA GLY A 90 16.53 57.40 49.70
C GLY A 90 16.10 55.95 49.46
N ARG A 91 14.79 55.61 49.41
CA ARG A 91 14.34 54.23 49.12
C ARG A 91 13.83 54.12 47.67
N PRO A 92 14.72 54.10 46.67
CA PRO A 92 14.30 53.85 45.31
C PRO A 92 14.07 52.33 45.10
N GLN A 93 13.33 51.98 44.05
CA GLN A 93 13.02 50.58 43.77
C GLN A 93 14.32 49.78 43.52
N PRO A 94 14.33 48.45 43.71
CA PRO A 94 15.55 47.63 43.54
C PRO A 94 16.23 47.79 42.17
N THR A 95 15.45 48.18 41.16
CA THR A 95 15.88 48.45 39.78
C THR A 95 16.54 49.82 39.62
N THR A 96 15.99 50.87 40.23
CA THR A 96 16.60 52.22 40.26
C THR A 96 17.99 52.21 40.91
N ALA A 97 18.14 51.45 41.99
CA ALA A 97 19.39 51.35 42.73
C ALA A 97 20.47 50.56 41.96
N LEU A 98 20.03 49.59 41.16
CA LEU A 98 20.86 48.82 40.24
C LEU A 98 21.24 49.66 39.00
N ALA A 99 20.32 50.49 38.51
CA ALA A 99 20.54 51.40 37.38
C ALA A 99 21.63 52.43 37.70
N ALA A 100 21.56 53.03 38.89
CA ALA A 100 22.56 53.95 39.39
C ALA A 100 23.95 53.29 39.57
N ALA A 101 24.00 52.04 40.06
CA ALA A 101 25.26 51.32 40.26
C ALA A 101 25.93 50.88 38.96
N LEU A 102 25.13 50.60 37.91
CA LEU A 102 25.61 50.15 36.60
C LEU A 102 25.77 51.29 35.57
N GLY A 103 25.36 52.52 35.92
CA GLY A 103 25.38 53.66 35.00
C GLY A 103 24.40 53.52 33.83
N LEU A 104 23.33 52.75 34.00
CA LEU A 104 22.32 52.49 32.98
C LEU A 104 21.06 53.30 33.24
N ALA A 105 20.28 53.57 32.20
CA ALA A 105 18.94 54.13 32.36
C ALA A 105 18.02 53.13 33.09
N GLU A 106 17.09 53.66 33.89
CA GLU A 106 16.20 52.86 34.74
C GLU A 106 15.34 51.88 33.92
N GLU A 107 14.75 52.34 32.81
CA GLU A 107 13.97 51.50 31.89
C GLU A 107 14.76 50.31 31.33
N HIS A 108 16.02 50.53 30.93
CA HIS A 108 16.90 49.48 30.42
C HIS A 108 17.27 48.48 31.51
N THR A 109 17.42 48.95 32.75
CA THR A 109 17.74 48.10 33.91
C THR A 109 16.55 47.25 34.32
N GLU A 110 15.34 47.81 34.28
CA GLU A 110 14.10 47.06 34.51
C GLU A 110 13.89 45.97 33.46
N HIS A 111 14.09 46.31 32.19
CA HIS A 111 13.98 45.35 31.10
C HIS A 111 15.02 44.22 31.23
N ALA A 112 16.29 44.55 31.49
CA ALA A 112 17.34 43.55 31.68
C ALA A 112 17.11 42.67 32.92
N ALA A 113 16.63 43.25 34.03
CA ALA A 113 16.29 42.50 35.24
C ALA A 113 15.10 41.54 35.00
N ALA A 114 14.11 41.96 34.21
CA ALA A 114 12.99 41.11 33.81
C ALA A 114 13.44 39.94 32.93
N GLU A 115 14.32 40.18 31.96
CA GLU A 115 14.91 39.13 31.11
C GLU A 115 15.75 38.14 31.92
N LEU A 116 16.64 38.62 32.79
CA LEU A 116 17.44 37.74 33.65
C LEU A 116 16.58 36.94 34.63
N ALA A 117 15.50 37.53 35.16
CA ALA A 117 14.55 36.82 36.00
C ALA A 117 13.78 35.75 35.20
N ARG A 118 13.36 36.05 33.97
CA ARG A 118 12.72 35.11 33.04
C ARG A 118 13.61 33.90 32.74
N HIS A 119 14.91 34.13 32.58
CA HIS A 119 15.92 33.09 32.37
C HIS A 119 16.45 32.46 33.66
N ARG A 120 15.83 32.72 34.82
CA ARG A 120 16.24 32.19 36.15
C ARG A 120 17.67 32.55 36.54
N LEU A 121 18.27 33.56 35.91
CA LEU A 121 19.59 34.09 36.22
C LEU A 121 19.55 35.16 37.34
N LEU A 122 18.34 35.63 37.68
CA LEU A 122 18.11 36.59 38.76
C LEU A 122 16.93 36.15 39.63
N ALA A 123 17.17 36.03 40.93
CA ALA A 123 16.13 35.69 41.92
C ALA A 123 15.91 36.85 42.90
N ARG A 124 14.68 37.02 43.39
CA ARG A 124 14.37 37.91 44.51
C ARG A 124 14.43 37.10 45.81
N ASP A 125 15.27 37.50 46.76
CA ASP A 125 15.15 37.03 48.13
C ASP A 125 13.98 37.77 48.79
N GLY A 126 13.00 37.02 49.27
CA GLY A 126 11.85 37.53 50.02
C GLY A 126 11.81 36.90 51.39
N ASP A 127 12.28 37.63 52.41
CA ASP A 127 11.85 37.40 53.80
C ASP A 127 12.12 38.60 54.72
N GLY A 128 12.17 39.81 54.16
CA GLY A 128 12.33 41.02 54.95
C GLY A 128 11.94 42.25 54.17
N THR A 129 11.89 43.39 54.87
CA THR A 129 11.47 44.73 54.40
C THR A 129 12.32 45.31 53.25
N ARG A 130 13.17 44.50 52.61
CA ARG A 130 14.06 44.83 51.48
C ARG A 130 14.07 43.66 50.48
N ALA A 131 13.39 43.82 49.35
CA ALA A 131 13.55 42.89 48.22
C ALA A 131 14.96 43.08 47.62
N ARG A 132 15.85 42.10 47.83
CA ARG A 132 17.20 42.10 47.25
C ARG A 132 17.25 41.15 46.07
N TRP A 133 17.91 41.57 45.00
CA TRP A 133 18.19 40.72 43.86
C TRP A 133 19.46 39.92 44.12
N ARG A 134 19.42 38.63 43.77
CA ARG A 134 20.54 37.70 43.86
C ARG A 134 20.78 37.09 42.49
N ALA A 135 22.02 37.16 42.02
CA ALA A 135 22.43 36.46 40.82
C ALA A 135 22.39 34.94 41.06
N VAL A 136 21.82 34.21 40.12
CA VAL A 136 21.79 32.75 40.09
C VAL A 136 22.80 32.28 39.04
N SER A 137 23.60 31.28 39.38
CA SER A 137 24.59 30.72 38.45
C SER A 137 23.88 30.21 37.18
N PRO A 138 24.41 30.50 35.97
CA PRO A 138 23.86 29.95 34.73
C PRO A 138 23.75 28.42 34.73
N TYR A 139 24.63 27.71 35.43
CA TYR A 139 24.54 26.26 35.61
C TYR A 139 23.29 25.85 36.42
N THR A 140 22.95 26.60 37.46
CA THR A 140 21.75 26.38 38.28
C THR A 140 20.48 26.76 37.51
N ALA A 141 20.50 27.90 36.82
CA ALA A 141 19.39 28.35 35.98
C ALA A 141 19.09 27.35 34.85
N ALA A 142 20.12 26.81 34.20
CA ALA A 142 20.00 25.76 33.20
C ALA A 142 19.42 24.46 33.79
N ALA A 143 19.88 24.03 34.97
CA ALA A 143 19.34 22.85 35.64
C ALA A 143 17.84 23.01 35.99
N GLU A 144 17.41 24.21 36.39
CA GLU A 144 16.00 24.50 36.70
C GLU A 144 15.11 24.64 35.46
N LEU A 145 15.63 25.20 34.37
CA LEU A 145 14.86 25.42 33.14
C LEU A 145 14.80 24.17 32.25
N VAL A 146 15.93 23.51 32.05
CA VAL A 146 16.09 22.41 31.09
C VAL A 146 15.83 21.06 31.75
N GLY A 147 16.24 20.89 33.01
CA GLY A 147 16.10 19.63 33.74
C GLY A 147 14.66 19.07 33.77
N PRO A 148 13.61 19.88 34.04
CA PRO A 148 12.23 19.41 33.98
C PRO A 148 11.81 18.89 32.60
N GLU A 149 12.23 19.57 31.52
CA GLU A 149 11.90 19.17 30.14
C GLU A 149 12.67 17.90 29.72
N GLU A 150 13.94 17.77 30.07
CA GLU A 150 14.70 16.53 29.86
C GLU A 150 14.06 15.35 30.59
N ASN A 151 13.63 15.56 31.84
CA ASN A 151 12.93 14.55 32.61
C ASN A 151 11.57 14.20 32.00
N ARG A 152 10.85 15.19 31.44
CA ARG A 152 9.59 14.96 30.72
C ARG A 152 9.81 14.12 29.46
N LEU A 153 10.86 14.41 28.70
CA LEU A 153 11.25 13.64 27.51
C LEU A 153 11.63 12.20 27.89
N ARG A 154 12.45 12.02 28.94
CA ARG A 154 12.83 10.70 29.45
C ARG A 154 11.60 9.87 29.83
N ARG A 155 10.66 10.45 30.61
CA ARG A 155 9.41 9.77 30.98
C ARG A 155 8.54 9.41 29.78
N ARG A 156 8.49 10.25 28.75
CA ARG A 156 7.79 9.96 27.49
C ARG A 156 8.44 8.79 26.76
N LEU A 157 9.77 8.79 26.62
CA LEU A 157 10.52 7.71 25.98
C LEU A 157 10.31 6.37 26.72
N GLU A 158 10.45 6.36 28.05
CA GLU A 158 10.18 5.15 28.85
C GLU A 158 8.73 4.66 28.69
N THR A 159 7.77 5.56 28.52
CA THR A 159 6.36 5.18 28.32
C THR A 159 6.14 4.55 26.93
N LEU A 160 6.82 5.06 25.91
CA LEU A 160 6.82 4.46 24.58
C LEU A 160 7.49 3.09 24.59
N GLU A 161 8.65 2.96 25.25
CA GLU A 161 9.35 1.68 25.41
C GLU A 161 8.50 0.65 26.16
N ARG A 162 7.85 1.05 27.26
CA ARG A 162 6.92 0.19 28.00
C ARG A 162 5.74 -0.26 27.13
N THR A 163 5.17 0.65 26.35
CA THR A 163 4.09 0.32 25.39
C THR A 163 4.58 -0.65 24.33
N ARG A 164 5.75 -0.40 23.74
CA ARG A 164 6.37 -1.29 22.75
C ARG A 164 6.65 -2.67 23.33
N ALA A 165 7.17 -2.76 24.54
CA ALA A 165 7.42 -4.03 25.23
C ALA A 165 6.12 -4.80 25.50
N ARG A 166 5.06 -4.12 25.95
CA ARG A 166 3.73 -4.72 26.13
C ARG A 166 3.19 -5.27 24.82
N LEU A 167 3.20 -4.49 23.74
CA LEU A 167 2.77 -4.98 22.43
C LEU A 167 3.63 -6.14 21.93
N SER A 168 4.95 -6.05 22.11
CA SER A 168 5.88 -7.12 21.72
C SER A 168 5.63 -8.42 22.49
N SER A 169 5.19 -8.34 23.74
CA SER A 169 4.81 -9.52 24.54
C SER A 169 3.56 -10.23 24.02
N LEU A 170 2.73 -9.55 23.23
CA LEU A 170 1.56 -10.14 22.57
C LEU A 170 1.91 -10.82 21.24
N ILE A 171 3.07 -10.53 20.64
CA ILE A 171 3.49 -11.12 19.37
C ILE A 171 3.50 -12.65 19.43
N PRO A 172 4.09 -13.32 20.44
CA PRO A 172 4.07 -14.79 20.48
C PRO A 172 2.66 -15.37 20.61
N LEU A 173 1.73 -14.68 21.29
CA LEU A 173 0.34 -15.10 21.43
C LEU A 173 -0.41 -14.96 20.09
N TYR A 174 -0.20 -13.83 19.41
CA TYR A 174 -0.73 -13.60 18.06
C TYR A 174 -0.18 -14.63 17.08
N GLU A 175 1.14 -14.84 17.05
CA GLU A 175 1.81 -15.85 16.23
C GLU A 175 1.33 -17.27 16.54
N GLU A 176 1.04 -17.59 17.80
CA GLU A 176 0.51 -18.89 18.19
C GLU A 176 -0.93 -19.10 17.71
N THR A 177 -1.79 -18.08 17.85
CA THR A 177 -3.14 -18.10 17.26
C THR A 177 -3.09 -18.13 15.74
N TYR A 178 -2.10 -17.49 15.13
CA TYR A 178 -1.88 -17.47 13.69
C TYR A 178 -1.30 -18.80 13.19
N ARG A 179 -0.41 -19.47 13.94
CA ARG A 179 0.11 -20.81 13.64
C ARG A 179 -0.97 -21.88 13.77
N ARG A 180 -1.79 -21.85 14.82
CA ARG A 180 -2.97 -22.74 14.95
C ARG A 180 -4.06 -22.39 13.93
N GLY A 181 -4.16 -21.11 13.59
CA GLY A 181 -4.94 -20.61 12.48
C GLY A 181 -4.37 -21.02 11.12
N ALA A 182 -3.08 -21.31 10.96
CA ALA A 182 -2.53 -21.73 9.68
C ALA A 182 -3.07 -23.11 9.23
N ASP A 183 -3.50 -23.94 10.19
CA ASP A 183 -4.20 -25.20 9.92
C ASP A 183 -5.70 -24.99 9.59
N SER A 184 -6.26 -23.78 9.73
CA SER A 184 -7.70 -23.47 9.52
C SER A 184 -8.02 -22.14 8.80
N GLY A 185 -7.03 -21.34 8.45
CA GLY A 185 -7.09 -19.89 8.17
C GLY A 185 -6.11 -19.47 7.08
N ALA A 186 -5.81 -20.40 6.19
CA ALA A 186 -5.07 -20.14 4.96
C ALA A 186 -5.80 -19.12 4.05
N VAL A 187 -7.09 -18.87 4.30
CA VAL A 187 -7.91 -17.84 3.67
C VAL A 187 -8.65 -17.05 4.77
N GLU A 188 -8.46 -15.74 4.82
CA GLU A 188 -9.15 -14.82 5.73
C GLU A 188 -9.87 -13.76 4.89
N VAL A 189 -11.14 -13.46 5.18
CA VAL A 189 -11.85 -12.34 4.55
C VAL A 189 -11.88 -11.17 5.53
N VAL A 190 -11.37 -10.03 5.11
CA VAL A 190 -11.30 -8.80 5.90
C VAL A 190 -12.26 -7.79 5.28
N GLU A 191 -13.36 -7.51 5.97
CA GLU A 191 -14.50 -6.74 5.42
C GLU A 191 -14.34 -5.21 5.51
N SER A 192 -13.27 -4.71 6.13
CA SER A 192 -13.07 -3.28 6.41
C SER A 192 -11.85 -2.73 5.68
N ARG A 193 -12.04 -1.65 4.91
CA ARG A 193 -10.98 -0.97 4.15
C ARG A 193 -9.82 -0.55 5.03
N ASP A 194 -10.10 0.05 6.19
CA ASP A 194 -9.06 0.50 7.11
C ASP A 194 -8.24 -0.69 7.63
N ARG A 195 -8.90 -1.80 7.94
CA ARG A 195 -8.22 -3.03 8.38
C ARG A 195 -7.40 -3.67 7.26
N VAL A 196 -7.91 -3.69 6.02
CA VAL A 196 -7.16 -4.14 4.84
C VAL A 196 -5.91 -3.29 4.65
N MET A 197 -6.03 -1.96 4.70
CA MET A 197 -4.90 -1.06 4.53
C MET A 197 -3.86 -1.22 5.64
N LEU A 198 -4.29 -1.43 6.88
CA LEU A 198 -3.39 -1.73 8.01
C LEU A 198 -2.65 -3.05 7.81
N LEU A 199 -3.34 -4.12 7.38
CA LEU A 199 -2.70 -5.41 7.11
C LEU A 199 -1.71 -5.34 5.95
N ILE A 200 -2.03 -4.60 4.88
CA ILE A 200 -1.12 -4.37 3.77
C ILE A 200 0.12 -3.60 4.26
N ALA A 201 -0.04 -2.55 5.06
CA ALA A 201 1.08 -1.77 5.60
C ALA A 201 1.98 -2.60 6.52
N ASP A 202 1.38 -3.39 7.41
CA ASP A 202 2.08 -4.29 8.33
C ASP A 202 2.83 -5.42 7.57
N THR A 203 2.22 -5.98 6.53
CA THR A 203 2.86 -6.99 5.68
C THR A 203 4.00 -6.37 4.85
N ALA A 204 3.79 -5.18 4.29
CA ALA A 204 4.83 -4.45 3.57
C ALA A 204 6.02 -4.07 4.46
N ALA A 205 5.78 -3.70 5.72
CA ALA A 205 6.86 -3.38 6.67
C ALA A 205 7.74 -4.60 6.99
N ARG A 206 7.18 -5.81 6.96
CA ARG A 206 7.90 -7.08 7.21
C ARG A 206 8.43 -7.74 5.93
N CYS A 207 8.10 -7.24 4.75
CA CYS A 207 8.51 -7.81 3.48
C CYS A 207 10.03 -7.67 3.28
N THR A 208 10.65 -8.76 2.85
CA THR A 208 12.12 -8.91 2.78
C THR A 208 12.65 -9.24 1.40
N GLU A 209 11.86 -9.86 0.52
CA GLU A 209 12.34 -10.39 -0.75
C GLU A 209 11.73 -9.68 -1.95
N GLU A 210 10.40 -9.75 -2.08
CA GLU A 210 9.70 -9.20 -3.24
C GLU A 210 8.22 -8.92 -3.02
N VAL A 211 7.72 -8.00 -3.83
CA VAL A 211 6.31 -7.65 -3.92
C VAL A 211 5.87 -7.68 -5.38
N LEU A 212 4.83 -8.48 -5.66
CA LEU A 212 4.19 -8.56 -6.96
C LEU A 212 2.84 -7.85 -6.88
N THR A 213 2.59 -6.86 -7.74
CA THR A 213 1.31 -6.15 -7.74
C THR A 213 0.67 -6.11 -9.12
N VAL A 214 -0.65 -6.27 -9.16
CA VAL A 214 -1.49 -6.11 -10.34
C VAL A 214 -2.52 -5.05 -10.02
N GLN A 215 -2.50 -3.96 -10.79
CA GLN A 215 -3.35 -2.79 -10.60
C GLN A 215 -4.18 -2.58 -11.87
N PRO A 216 -5.34 -3.25 -11.98
CA PRO A 216 -6.28 -3.02 -13.06
C PRO A 216 -6.92 -1.64 -12.96
N GLY A 217 -7.50 -1.20 -14.07
CA GLY A 217 -8.02 0.14 -14.27
C GLY A 217 -7.04 1.04 -15.00
N GLY A 218 -7.44 2.30 -15.15
CA GLY A 218 -6.58 3.36 -15.66
C GLY A 218 -5.63 3.88 -14.58
N GLY A 219 -5.53 5.20 -14.48
CA GLY A 219 -4.73 5.83 -13.43
C GLY A 219 -5.18 5.46 -12.02
N ARG A 220 -4.22 5.40 -11.09
CA ARG A 220 -4.54 5.27 -9.67
C ARG A 220 -5.01 6.62 -9.10
N PRO A 221 -6.01 6.64 -8.20
CA PRO A 221 -6.42 7.87 -7.55
C PRO A 221 -5.26 8.52 -6.78
N PRO A 222 -5.15 9.86 -6.74
CA PRO A 222 -4.02 10.57 -6.12
C PRO A 222 -3.76 10.13 -4.67
N GLY A 223 -4.79 10.09 -3.82
CA GLY A 223 -4.64 9.67 -2.41
C GLY A 223 -4.16 8.23 -2.21
N TYR A 224 -4.37 7.34 -3.20
CA TYR A 224 -3.80 5.98 -3.16
C TYR A 224 -2.31 5.97 -3.54
N LEU A 225 -1.88 6.86 -4.43
CA LEU A 225 -0.48 7.00 -4.83
C LEU A 225 0.33 7.68 -3.71
N GLU A 226 -0.21 8.72 -3.10
CA GLU A 226 0.39 9.43 -1.95
C GLU A 226 0.70 8.49 -0.78
N ARG A 227 -0.20 7.53 -0.50
CA ARG A 227 0.01 6.53 0.57
C ARG A 227 0.96 5.41 0.17
N ALA A 228 0.98 5.05 -1.11
CA ALA A 228 1.79 3.94 -1.59
C ALA A 228 3.25 4.32 -1.79
N LEU A 229 3.52 5.53 -2.31
CA LEU A 229 4.86 5.95 -2.69
C LEU A 229 5.87 5.89 -1.53
N PRO A 230 5.61 6.44 -0.32
CA PRO A 230 6.59 6.38 0.77
C PRO A 230 6.90 4.94 1.20
N ARG A 231 5.86 4.10 1.28
CA ARG A 231 5.99 2.69 1.65
C ARG A 231 6.77 1.90 0.60
N ASP A 232 6.48 2.13 -0.67
CA ASP A 232 7.13 1.39 -1.77
C ASP A 232 8.60 1.82 -1.91
N LEU A 233 8.92 3.10 -1.72
CA LEU A 233 10.30 3.60 -1.64
C LEU A 233 11.05 3.05 -0.41
N GLU A 234 10.39 2.91 0.74
CA GLU A 234 10.98 2.28 1.91
C GLU A 234 11.36 0.82 1.64
N MET A 235 10.45 0.05 1.04
CA MET A 235 10.72 -1.36 0.66
C MET A 235 11.91 -1.46 -0.31
N LEU A 236 11.93 -0.63 -1.35
CA LEU A 236 13.04 -0.57 -2.31
C LEU A 236 14.36 -0.20 -1.64
N GLY A 237 14.34 0.74 -0.68
CA GLY A 237 15.50 1.11 0.13
C GLY A 237 16.05 -0.03 1.00
N ARG A 238 15.20 -1.02 1.36
CA ARG A 238 15.62 -2.26 2.04
C ARG A 238 16.10 -3.35 1.07
N GLY A 239 16.04 -3.12 -0.24
CA GLY A 239 16.45 -4.08 -1.28
C GLY A 239 15.33 -5.04 -1.73
N VAL A 240 14.08 -4.79 -1.36
CA VAL A 240 12.92 -5.60 -1.79
C VAL A 240 12.67 -5.36 -3.28
N ARG A 241 12.48 -6.43 -4.07
CA ARG A 241 12.13 -6.30 -5.49
C ARG A 241 10.66 -5.94 -5.65
N LEU A 242 10.35 -4.89 -6.41
CA LEU A 242 8.98 -4.47 -6.66
C LEU A 242 8.64 -4.64 -8.14
N HIS A 243 7.73 -5.57 -8.45
CA HIS A 243 7.21 -5.82 -9.80
C HIS A 243 5.74 -5.41 -9.87
N THR A 244 5.41 -4.46 -10.74
CA THR A 244 4.04 -3.93 -10.85
C THR A 244 3.49 -4.03 -12.27
N LEU A 245 2.31 -4.60 -12.42
CA LEU A 245 1.53 -4.65 -13.66
C LEU A 245 0.39 -3.63 -13.63
N TYR A 246 0.34 -2.78 -14.65
CA TYR A 246 -0.77 -1.88 -14.94
C TYR A 246 -1.46 -2.24 -16.26
N GLN A 247 -2.62 -1.63 -16.53
CA GLN A 247 -3.17 -1.63 -17.89
C GLN A 247 -2.46 -0.57 -18.75
N HIS A 248 -2.45 -0.74 -20.08
CA HIS A 248 -1.89 0.28 -20.99
C HIS A 248 -2.50 1.66 -20.77
N THR A 249 -3.77 1.72 -20.37
CA THR A 249 -4.50 2.97 -20.10
C THR A 249 -3.93 3.76 -18.92
N ALA A 250 -3.22 3.11 -17.99
CA ALA A 250 -2.55 3.80 -16.89
C ALA A 250 -1.44 4.75 -17.37
N ARG A 251 -0.90 4.54 -18.58
CA ARG A 251 0.10 5.42 -19.19
C ARG A 251 -0.45 6.83 -19.47
N TYR A 252 -1.76 7.04 -19.48
CA TYR A 252 -2.38 8.36 -19.67
C TYR A 252 -2.61 9.13 -18.37
N SER A 253 -2.28 8.56 -17.21
CA SER A 253 -2.48 9.21 -15.91
C SER A 253 -1.19 9.92 -15.46
N PRO A 254 -1.18 11.26 -15.36
CA PRO A 254 -0.01 12.01 -14.90
C PRO A 254 0.49 11.55 -13.53
N GLY A 255 -0.42 11.39 -12.56
CA GLY A 255 -0.03 10.90 -11.22
C GLY A 255 0.56 9.49 -11.25
N THR A 256 0.07 8.61 -12.12
CA THR A 256 0.67 7.26 -12.27
C THR A 256 2.04 7.35 -12.94
N GLN A 257 2.23 8.22 -13.93
CA GLN A 257 3.53 8.46 -14.55
C GLN A 257 4.56 8.96 -13.52
N GLU A 258 4.19 9.95 -12.71
CA GLU A 258 5.05 10.50 -11.64
C GLU A 258 5.43 9.43 -10.62
N TYR A 259 4.46 8.64 -10.17
CA TYR A 259 4.71 7.52 -9.26
C TYR A 259 5.68 6.51 -9.88
N VAL A 260 5.43 6.08 -11.13
CA VAL A 260 6.28 5.09 -11.82
C VAL A 260 7.69 5.62 -12.02
N GLN A 261 7.87 6.90 -12.34
CA GLN A 261 9.19 7.53 -12.43
C GLN A 261 9.92 7.48 -11.07
N ALA A 262 9.23 7.82 -9.98
CA ALA A 262 9.82 7.83 -8.65
C ALA A 262 10.25 6.42 -8.18
N VAL A 263 9.37 5.42 -8.31
CA VAL A 263 9.72 4.04 -7.91
C VAL A 263 10.71 3.38 -8.86
N GLY A 264 10.63 3.70 -10.16
CA GLY A 264 11.58 3.21 -11.16
C GLY A 264 13.00 3.72 -10.92
N ALA A 265 13.15 4.99 -10.52
CA ALA A 265 14.45 5.53 -10.12
C ALA A 265 15.03 4.84 -8.87
N ALA A 266 14.17 4.28 -8.01
CA ALA A 266 14.55 3.48 -6.84
C ALA A 266 14.72 1.98 -7.15
N GLY A 267 14.61 1.56 -8.42
CA GLY A 267 14.87 0.19 -8.86
C GLY A 267 13.63 -0.70 -8.99
N ALA A 268 12.42 -0.15 -8.87
CA ALA A 268 11.20 -0.92 -9.18
C ALA A 268 11.06 -1.17 -10.67
N GLU A 269 10.46 -2.30 -11.02
CA GLU A 269 10.10 -2.62 -12.39
C GLU A 269 8.59 -2.51 -12.57
N VAL A 270 8.18 -1.73 -13.56
CA VAL A 270 6.77 -1.52 -13.89
C VAL A 270 6.53 -1.89 -15.34
N ARG A 271 5.50 -2.70 -15.58
CA ARG A 271 5.07 -3.14 -16.91
C ARG A 271 3.58 -2.91 -17.12
N THR A 272 3.14 -2.96 -18.38
CA THR A 272 1.74 -2.78 -18.77
C THR A 272 1.26 -3.88 -19.71
N LEU A 273 -0.02 -4.23 -19.60
CA LEU A 273 -0.71 -5.17 -20.49
C LEU A 273 -2.08 -4.59 -20.91
N GLY A 274 -2.67 -5.04 -22.02
CA GLY A 274 -3.98 -4.55 -22.47
C GLY A 274 -5.13 -4.94 -21.53
N GLU A 275 -5.19 -6.21 -21.16
CA GLU A 275 -6.20 -6.76 -20.26
C GLU A 275 -5.50 -7.46 -19.08
N LEU A 276 -5.98 -7.19 -17.85
CA LEU A 276 -5.48 -7.80 -16.63
C LEU A 276 -6.54 -8.71 -16.00
N PHE A 277 -6.09 -9.73 -15.26
CA PHE A 277 -6.95 -10.77 -14.68
C PHE A 277 -7.57 -10.40 -13.32
N GLY A 278 -7.28 -9.22 -12.78
CA GLY A 278 -7.82 -8.74 -11.52
C GLY A 278 -6.76 -8.03 -10.66
N LYS A 279 -7.20 -7.38 -9.58
CA LYS A 279 -6.30 -6.71 -8.64
C LYS A 279 -5.68 -7.75 -7.70
N MET A 280 -4.37 -7.64 -7.46
CA MET A 280 -3.66 -8.54 -6.56
C MET A 280 -2.41 -7.88 -5.99
N LEU A 281 -2.08 -8.18 -4.75
CA LEU A 281 -0.77 -7.90 -4.16
C LEU A 281 -0.24 -9.20 -3.54
N VAL A 282 1.02 -9.55 -3.79
CA VAL A 282 1.69 -10.69 -3.18
C VAL A 282 2.98 -10.23 -2.54
N PHE A 283 3.22 -10.62 -1.29
CA PHE A 283 4.43 -10.31 -0.52
C PHE A 283 5.19 -11.60 -0.23
N ASP A 284 6.51 -11.61 -0.51
CA ASP A 284 7.47 -12.70 -0.25
C ASP A 284 6.98 -14.08 -0.72
N ARG A 285 6.11 -14.12 -1.74
CA ARG A 285 5.40 -15.32 -2.22
C ARG A 285 4.69 -16.12 -1.11
N ALA A 286 4.36 -15.47 0.00
CA ALA A 286 3.81 -16.12 1.19
C ALA A 286 2.41 -15.59 1.54
N THR A 287 2.12 -14.33 1.22
CA THR A 287 0.82 -13.71 1.52
C THR A 287 0.31 -12.95 0.30
N ALA A 288 -0.90 -13.28 -0.14
CA ALA A 288 -1.60 -12.59 -1.21
C ALA A 288 -2.84 -11.84 -0.69
N PHE A 289 -3.09 -10.66 -1.23
CA PHE A 289 -4.28 -9.85 -1.01
C PHE A 289 -5.06 -9.77 -2.33
N LEU A 290 -6.32 -10.17 -2.29
CA LEU A 290 -7.24 -10.14 -3.42
C LEU A 290 -8.49 -9.34 -3.05
N PRO A 291 -9.09 -8.56 -3.96
CA PRO A 291 -10.37 -7.89 -3.68
C PRO A 291 -11.49 -8.93 -3.50
N VAL A 292 -12.49 -8.60 -2.69
CA VAL A 292 -13.74 -9.35 -2.66
C VAL A 292 -14.63 -8.87 -3.81
N TRP A 293 -15.28 -9.81 -4.49
CA TRP A 293 -15.99 -9.58 -5.75
C TRP A 293 -17.19 -8.62 -5.65
N ASP A 294 -17.84 -8.51 -4.50
CA ASP A 294 -19.01 -7.67 -4.23
C ASP A 294 -18.74 -6.57 -3.18
N ASN A 295 -17.51 -6.46 -2.70
CA ASN A 295 -17.15 -5.49 -1.68
C ASN A 295 -15.77 -4.86 -1.97
N PRO A 296 -15.73 -3.64 -2.53
CA PRO A 296 -14.48 -2.96 -2.87
C PRO A 296 -13.66 -2.54 -1.64
N ASP A 297 -14.29 -2.49 -0.46
CA ASP A 297 -13.64 -2.17 0.80
C ASP A 297 -13.08 -3.41 1.52
N ALA A 298 -13.37 -4.61 1.01
CA ALA A 298 -12.91 -5.87 1.59
C ALA A 298 -11.79 -6.52 0.79
N ALA A 299 -10.98 -7.33 1.48
CA ALA A 299 -9.95 -8.15 0.84
C ALA A 299 -9.90 -9.56 1.42
N VAL A 300 -9.64 -10.52 0.55
CA VAL A 300 -9.22 -11.87 0.93
C VAL A 300 -7.71 -11.85 1.15
N VAL A 301 -7.28 -12.27 2.34
CA VAL A 301 -5.89 -12.53 2.67
C VAL A 301 -5.63 -14.02 2.58
N LEU A 302 -4.84 -14.41 1.61
CA LEU A 302 -4.52 -15.80 1.28
C LEU A 302 -3.07 -16.11 1.65
N ARG A 303 -2.88 -17.16 2.43
CA ARG A 303 -1.59 -17.66 2.94
C ARG A 303 -1.37 -19.15 2.66
N GLU A 304 -2.31 -19.79 1.96
CA GLU A 304 -2.13 -21.18 1.52
C GLU A 304 -1.00 -21.25 0.49
N PRO A 305 0.11 -21.98 0.75
CA PRO A 305 1.29 -21.94 -0.11
C PRO A 305 1.03 -22.32 -1.57
N SER A 306 0.18 -23.32 -1.83
CA SER A 306 -0.09 -23.80 -3.19
C SER A 306 -0.87 -22.77 -4.01
N ALA A 307 -1.86 -22.12 -3.40
CA ALA A 307 -2.68 -21.10 -4.01
C ALA A 307 -1.87 -19.82 -4.23
N VAL A 308 -1.01 -19.42 -3.28
CA VAL A 308 -0.09 -18.28 -3.48
C VAL A 308 0.92 -18.59 -4.60
N ALA A 309 1.47 -19.80 -4.66
CA ALA A 309 2.36 -20.23 -5.75
C ALA A 309 1.67 -20.22 -7.12
N PHE A 310 0.39 -20.63 -7.18
CA PHE A 310 -0.42 -20.54 -8.38
C PHE A 310 -0.61 -19.07 -8.82
N LEU A 311 -0.96 -18.18 -7.89
CA LEU A 311 -1.10 -16.75 -8.17
C LEU A 311 0.22 -16.12 -8.67
N CYS A 312 1.36 -16.50 -8.08
CA CYS A 312 2.67 -16.09 -8.56
C CYS A 312 2.94 -16.59 -9.99
N SER A 313 2.47 -17.78 -10.35
CA SER A 313 2.61 -18.34 -11.70
C SER A 313 1.74 -17.58 -12.71
N VAL A 314 0.50 -17.23 -12.33
CA VAL A 314 -0.39 -16.38 -13.14
C VAL A 314 0.24 -15.01 -13.37
N PHE A 315 0.81 -14.41 -12.32
CA PHE A 315 1.56 -13.15 -12.43
C PHE A 315 2.75 -13.29 -13.39
N ALA A 316 3.59 -14.32 -13.23
CA ALA A 316 4.77 -14.53 -14.06
C ALA A 316 4.41 -14.68 -15.54
N ASN A 317 3.31 -15.38 -15.85
CA ASN A 317 2.81 -15.49 -17.22
C ASN A 317 2.40 -14.11 -17.77
N ALA A 318 1.58 -13.35 -17.04
CA ALA A 318 1.20 -12.00 -17.45
C ALA A 318 2.41 -11.06 -17.57
N TRP A 319 3.39 -11.18 -16.68
CA TRP A 319 4.63 -10.42 -16.69
C TRP A 319 5.47 -10.65 -17.95
N SER A 320 5.49 -11.89 -18.45
CA SER A 320 6.20 -12.26 -19.68
C SER A 320 5.58 -11.66 -20.94
N LEU A 321 4.25 -11.43 -20.91
CA LEU A 321 3.49 -10.82 -22.01
C LEU A 321 3.46 -9.29 -21.92
N ALA A 322 3.82 -8.71 -20.78
CA ALA A 322 3.71 -7.29 -20.51
C ALA A 322 4.94 -6.51 -21.01
N GLU A 323 4.69 -5.26 -21.43
CA GLU A 323 5.74 -4.35 -21.89
C GLU A 323 6.20 -3.42 -20.77
N PRO A 324 7.49 -3.01 -20.74
CA PRO A 324 7.97 -1.96 -19.85
C PRO A 324 7.08 -0.70 -19.89
N PHE A 325 6.82 -0.12 -18.72
CA PHE A 325 6.08 1.14 -18.63
C PHE A 325 6.96 2.28 -19.16
N SER A 326 6.68 2.75 -20.38
CA SER A 326 7.28 3.96 -20.93
C SER A 326 6.31 5.14 -20.81
N ALA A 327 6.80 6.27 -20.30
CA ALA A 327 6.05 7.53 -20.29
C ALA A 327 5.75 8.04 -21.71
N SER A 328 6.60 7.67 -22.68
CA SER A 328 6.39 7.95 -24.09
C SER A 328 5.42 6.94 -24.68
N TYR A 329 4.32 7.45 -25.26
CA TYR A 329 3.38 6.68 -26.07
C TYR A 329 4.13 6.05 -27.25
N THR A 330 4.31 4.74 -27.22
CA THR A 330 4.87 4.00 -28.35
C THR A 330 3.73 3.61 -29.29
N PRO A 331 3.92 3.68 -30.62
CA PRO A 331 2.97 3.13 -31.59
C PRO A 331 2.58 1.68 -31.27
N ALA A 332 3.51 0.89 -30.72
CA ALA A 332 3.28 -0.48 -30.27
C ALA A 332 2.20 -0.60 -29.18
N ALA A 333 2.22 0.26 -28.16
CA ALA A 333 1.22 0.23 -27.09
C ALA A 333 -0.16 0.64 -27.59
N SER A 334 -0.24 1.54 -28.57
CA SER A 334 -1.50 1.85 -29.23
C SER A 334 -2.02 0.70 -30.07
N ALA A 335 -1.15 0.05 -30.84
CA ALA A 335 -1.51 -1.10 -31.66
C ALA A 335 -2.05 -2.23 -30.78
N GLN A 336 -1.41 -2.54 -29.65
CA GLN A 336 -1.90 -3.56 -28.70
C GLN A 336 -3.25 -3.20 -28.09
N LEU A 337 -3.48 -1.90 -27.80
CA LEU A 337 -4.79 -1.45 -27.32
C LEU A 337 -5.86 -1.64 -28.39
N GLN A 338 -5.56 -1.28 -29.64
CA GLN A 338 -6.46 -1.47 -30.77
C GLN A 338 -6.71 -2.96 -31.04
N ASP A 339 -5.69 -3.82 -30.97
CA ASP A 339 -5.80 -5.27 -31.11
C ASP A 339 -6.67 -5.87 -30.00
N ALA A 340 -6.52 -5.40 -28.76
CA ALA A 340 -7.34 -5.84 -27.63
C ALA A 340 -8.81 -5.41 -27.82
N ILE A 341 -9.08 -4.19 -28.28
CA ILE A 341 -10.43 -3.73 -28.62
C ILE A 341 -11.00 -4.58 -29.77
N ALA A 342 -10.21 -4.80 -30.81
CA ALA A 342 -10.60 -5.56 -31.99
C ALA A 342 -10.95 -7.01 -31.66
N ALA A 343 -10.15 -7.68 -30.83
CA ALA A 343 -10.43 -9.04 -30.36
C ALA A 343 -11.77 -9.12 -29.62
N ARG A 344 -12.04 -8.17 -28.72
CA ARG A 344 -13.31 -8.14 -27.96
C ARG A 344 -14.51 -7.75 -28.83
N LEU A 345 -14.33 -6.89 -29.83
CA LEU A 345 -15.36 -6.57 -30.84
C LEU A 345 -15.69 -7.80 -31.69
N ALA A 346 -14.68 -8.58 -32.10
CA ALA A 346 -14.88 -9.84 -32.82
C ALA A 346 -15.64 -10.87 -31.96
N ASP A 347 -15.40 -10.88 -30.64
CA ASP A 347 -16.16 -11.69 -29.67
C ASP A 347 -17.62 -11.19 -29.47
N GLY A 348 -18.02 -10.09 -30.11
CA GLY A 348 -19.36 -9.51 -29.99
C GLY A 348 -19.61 -8.75 -28.68
N ALA A 349 -18.55 -8.36 -27.96
CA ALA A 349 -18.67 -7.64 -26.69
C ALA A 349 -19.37 -6.28 -26.86
N LYS A 350 -20.06 -5.84 -25.80
CA LYS A 350 -20.62 -4.47 -25.70
C LYS A 350 -19.53 -3.50 -25.28
N ASP A 351 -19.62 -2.25 -25.74
CA ASP A 351 -18.65 -1.20 -25.44
C ASP A 351 -18.43 -1.01 -23.93
N GLU A 352 -19.47 -1.12 -23.11
CA GLU A 352 -19.36 -1.01 -21.65
C GLU A 352 -18.48 -2.12 -21.07
N LEU A 353 -18.58 -3.34 -21.61
CA LEU A 353 -17.74 -4.47 -21.20
C LEU A 353 -16.28 -4.29 -21.67
N ILE A 354 -16.08 -3.80 -22.90
CA ILE A 354 -14.75 -3.53 -23.46
C ILE A 354 -14.05 -2.44 -22.65
N ALA A 355 -14.72 -1.31 -22.44
CA ALA A 355 -14.20 -0.18 -21.68
C ALA A 355 -13.77 -0.62 -20.27
N ARG A 356 -14.61 -1.40 -19.59
CA ARG A 356 -14.33 -1.94 -18.25
C ARG A 356 -13.13 -2.87 -18.26
N ARG A 357 -13.06 -3.82 -19.19
CA ARG A 357 -11.96 -4.80 -19.28
C ARG A 357 -10.62 -4.16 -19.59
N LEU A 358 -10.62 -3.10 -20.39
CA LEU A 358 -9.39 -2.40 -20.79
C LEU A 358 -9.05 -1.22 -19.88
N GLY A 359 -9.85 -0.96 -18.84
CA GLY A 359 -9.57 0.08 -17.86
C GLY A 359 -9.62 1.50 -18.43
N MET A 360 -10.59 1.80 -19.30
CA MET A 360 -10.81 3.13 -19.88
C MET A 360 -12.27 3.59 -19.74
N SER A 361 -12.51 4.89 -19.94
CA SER A 361 -13.88 5.42 -19.97
C SER A 361 -14.64 4.95 -21.22
N LEU A 362 -15.96 4.81 -21.10
CA LEU A 362 -16.83 4.42 -22.21
C LEU A 362 -16.69 5.37 -23.42
N ARG A 363 -16.53 6.67 -23.16
CA ARG A 363 -16.27 7.68 -24.19
C ARG A 363 -14.98 7.37 -24.97
N THR A 364 -13.90 7.04 -24.26
CA THR A 364 -12.60 6.72 -24.87
C THR A 364 -12.68 5.43 -25.67
N CYS A 365 -13.35 4.42 -25.13
CA CYS A 365 -13.60 3.15 -25.82
C CYS A 365 -14.36 3.38 -27.13
N ARG A 366 -15.47 4.13 -27.11
CA ARG A 366 -16.26 4.43 -28.30
C ARG A 366 -15.48 5.20 -29.36
N ARG A 367 -14.59 6.11 -28.94
CA ARG A 367 -13.69 6.81 -29.86
C ARG A 367 -12.76 5.82 -30.58
N HIS A 368 -12.10 4.93 -29.85
CA HIS A 368 -11.22 3.92 -30.47
C HIS A 368 -11.98 2.93 -31.36
N ILE A 369 -13.20 2.56 -30.98
CA ILE A 369 -14.07 1.73 -31.83
C ILE A 369 -14.43 2.47 -33.12
N ALA A 370 -14.74 3.77 -33.07
CA ALA A 370 -14.99 4.57 -34.27
C ALA A 370 -13.76 4.62 -35.18
N GLU A 371 -12.57 4.88 -34.63
CA GLU A 371 -11.30 4.84 -35.36
C GLU A 371 -11.09 3.48 -36.04
N LEU A 372 -11.34 2.36 -35.35
CA LEU A 372 -11.26 1.01 -35.92
C LEU A 372 -12.30 0.77 -37.03
N MET A 373 -13.54 1.26 -36.88
CA MET A 373 -14.56 1.12 -37.90
C MET A 373 -14.18 1.89 -39.17
N ASP A 374 -13.64 3.09 -39.03
CA ASP A 374 -13.16 3.91 -40.14
C ASP A 374 -12.00 3.21 -40.87
N GLU A 375 -11.03 2.66 -40.14
CA GLU A 375 -9.92 1.89 -40.70
C GLU A 375 -10.36 0.60 -41.40
N LEU A 376 -11.43 -0.03 -40.92
CA LEU A 376 -12.01 -1.25 -41.51
C LEU A 376 -12.95 -0.96 -42.68
N GLY A 377 -13.37 0.30 -42.86
CA GLY A 377 -14.45 0.67 -43.79
C GLY A 377 -15.80 0.06 -43.40
N ALA A 378 -16.07 -0.10 -42.10
CA ALA A 378 -17.30 -0.70 -41.59
C ALA A 378 -18.38 0.35 -41.33
N GLU A 379 -19.59 0.16 -41.86
CA GLU A 379 -20.73 1.07 -41.67
C GLU A 379 -21.50 0.80 -40.37
N SER A 380 -21.23 -0.32 -39.71
CA SER A 380 -21.85 -0.66 -38.44
C SER A 380 -20.91 -1.46 -37.53
N ARG A 381 -21.14 -1.37 -36.21
CA ARG A 381 -20.39 -2.14 -35.21
C ARG A 381 -20.43 -3.65 -35.47
N PHE A 382 -21.56 -4.13 -35.98
CA PHE A 382 -21.75 -5.54 -36.27
C PHE A 382 -20.89 -5.97 -37.46
N GLN A 383 -20.89 -5.15 -38.52
CA GLN A 383 -20.02 -5.36 -39.67
C GLN A 383 -18.53 -5.30 -39.28
N ALA A 384 -18.14 -4.35 -38.42
CA ALA A 384 -16.78 -4.25 -37.92
C ALA A 384 -16.34 -5.52 -37.16
N GLY A 385 -17.17 -6.00 -36.22
CA GLY A 385 -16.90 -7.24 -35.49
C GLY A 385 -16.80 -8.47 -36.42
N TYR A 386 -17.66 -8.55 -37.44
CA TYR A 386 -17.61 -9.61 -38.45
C TYR A 386 -16.31 -9.56 -39.28
N LEU A 387 -15.91 -8.38 -39.76
CA LEU A 387 -14.68 -8.20 -40.53
C LEU A 387 -13.43 -8.54 -39.70
N LEU A 388 -13.43 -8.17 -38.42
CA LEU A 388 -12.36 -8.51 -37.49
C LEU A 388 -12.29 -10.01 -37.23
N ALA A 389 -13.42 -10.68 -36.99
CA ALA A 389 -13.48 -12.13 -36.81
C ALA A 389 -12.97 -12.91 -38.05
N LEU A 390 -13.24 -12.41 -39.26
CA LEU A 390 -12.68 -12.99 -40.49
C LEU A 390 -11.15 -12.87 -40.56
N ARG A 391 -10.58 -11.79 -40.02
CA ARG A 391 -9.12 -11.56 -39.98
C ARG A 391 -8.42 -12.40 -38.91
N SER A 392 -9.10 -12.69 -37.80
CA SER A 392 -8.56 -13.47 -36.68
C SER A 392 -8.88 -14.96 -36.75
N ALA A 393 -9.68 -15.41 -37.73
CA ALA A 393 -9.90 -16.83 -37.99
C ALA A 393 -8.56 -17.51 -38.33
N PRO A 394 -8.22 -18.64 -37.68
CA PRO A 394 -7.01 -19.37 -38.03
C PRO A 394 -7.11 -19.78 -39.50
N ALA A 395 -6.03 -19.57 -40.25
CA ALA A 395 -5.92 -20.07 -41.62
C ALA A 395 -6.32 -21.55 -41.63
N THR A 396 -7.37 -21.88 -42.39
CA THR A 396 -7.83 -23.25 -42.57
C THR A 396 -6.62 -24.14 -42.84
N PRO A 397 -6.30 -25.14 -42.01
CA PRO A 397 -5.25 -26.08 -42.36
C PRO A 397 -5.59 -26.65 -43.74
N PRO A 398 -4.62 -26.76 -44.67
CA PRO A 398 -4.90 -27.25 -46.01
C PRO A 398 -5.65 -28.56 -45.87
N ALA A 399 -6.83 -28.65 -46.50
CA ALA A 399 -7.69 -29.81 -46.41
C ALA A 399 -6.84 -31.06 -46.65
N THR A 400 -6.57 -31.81 -45.58
CA THR A 400 -5.93 -33.11 -45.68
C THR A 400 -6.87 -33.95 -46.51
N ARG A 401 -6.50 -34.13 -47.77
CA ARG A 401 -7.18 -35.00 -48.73
C ARG A 401 -7.39 -36.34 -48.01
N PRO A 402 -8.64 -36.83 -47.90
CA PRO A 402 -8.88 -38.09 -47.22
C PRO A 402 -8.01 -39.17 -47.89
N PRO A 403 -7.33 -40.04 -47.12
CA PRO A 403 -6.52 -41.09 -47.72
C PRO A 403 -7.40 -41.92 -48.66
N PRO A 404 -6.86 -42.35 -49.82
CA PRO A 404 -7.65 -43.11 -50.79
C PRO A 404 -8.21 -44.35 -50.09
N ALA A 405 -9.51 -44.57 -50.25
CA ALA A 405 -10.21 -45.72 -49.70
C ALA A 405 -9.48 -47.01 -50.09
N HIS A 406 -8.98 -47.75 -49.10
CA HIS A 406 -8.48 -49.10 -49.32
C HIS A 406 -9.65 -49.97 -49.81
N ARG A 407 -9.59 -50.35 -51.10
CA ARG A 407 -10.42 -51.44 -51.64
C ARG A 407 -10.11 -52.71 -50.85
N PRO A 408 -11.11 -53.40 -50.27
CA PRO A 408 -10.87 -54.70 -49.65
C PRO A 408 -10.54 -55.73 -50.75
N ALA A 409 -9.37 -56.35 -50.64
CA ALA A 409 -8.93 -57.41 -51.52
C ALA A 409 -9.68 -58.72 -51.21
N HIS A 410 -10.92 -58.86 -51.68
CA HIS A 410 -11.61 -60.14 -51.69
C HIS A 410 -11.27 -60.93 -52.97
N ARG A 411 -10.09 -61.55 -53.00
CA ARG A 411 -9.84 -62.66 -53.95
C ARG A 411 -8.70 -63.59 -53.54
N ALA A 412 -8.85 -64.33 -52.44
CA ALA A 412 -8.13 -65.60 -52.21
C ALA A 412 -8.67 -66.37 -50.99
N ALA A 413 -9.89 -66.93 -51.07
CA ALA A 413 -10.30 -68.03 -50.18
C ALA A 413 -11.57 -68.73 -50.72
N ARG A 414 -11.52 -69.19 -51.97
CA ARG A 414 -12.45 -70.20 -52.50
C ARG A 414 -11.64 -71.46 -52.82
N ARG A 415 -11.18 -72.15 -51.76
CA ARG A 415 -10.78 -73.56 -51.81
C ARG A 415 -10.69 -74.08 -50.37
N ALA A 416 -11.13 -75.32 -50.18
CA ALA A 416 -11.24 -76.04 -48.91
C ALA A 416 -12.45 -75.67 -48.02
N ALA A 417 -13.64 -76.04 -48.50
CA ALA A 417 -14.59 -76.68 -47.61
C ALA A 417 -13.99 -78.02 -47.14
N ARG A 418 -14.13 -78.37 -45.85
CA ARG A 418 -14.55 -79.68 -45.32
C ARG A 418 -14.19 -79.85 -43.84
N GLY A 419 -15.23 -80.11 -43.03
CA GLY A 419 -15.15 -80.95 -41.83
C GLY A 419 -14.87 -80.24 -40.51
N GLY A 420 -15.80 -80.38 -39.55
CA GLY A 420 -15.50 -80.20 -38.13
C GLY A 420 -16.52 -79.34 -37.37
N THR A 421 -17.46 -80.01 -36.71
CA THR A 421 -18.39 -79.49 -35.70
C THR A 421 -17.68 -78.68 -34.59
N PRO A 422 -18.23 -77.55 -34.09
CA PRO A 422 -17.60 -76.78 -33.01
C PRO A 422 -17.98 -77.31 -31.62
N PRO A 423 -17.09 -77.30 -30.61
CA PRO A 423 -17.49 -77.45 -29.22
C PRO A 423 -17.96 -76.10 -28.65
N ARG A 424 -19.01 -76.15 -27.83
CA ARG A 424 -19.49 -75.03 -27.01
C ARG A 424 -18.48 -74.71 -25.91
N HIS A 425 -18.12 -73.44 -25.75
CA HIS A 425 -17.66 -72.90 -24.47
C HIS A 425 -17.95 -71.40 -24.35
N ASP A 426 -18.01 -70.98 -23.09
CA ASP A 426 -18.87 -69.96 -22.52
C ASP A 426 -18.60 -68.51 -22.90
N ARG A 427 -19.69 -67.73 -22.96
CA ARG A 427 -19.65 -66.26 -23.06
C ARG A 427 -19.21 -65.65 -21.71
N PRO A 428 -18.23 -64.75 -21.66
CA PRO A 428 -18.04 -63.90 -20.49
C PRO A 428 -19.11 -62.80 -20.45
N ARG A 429 -19.68 -62.59 -19.25
CA ARG A 429 -20.69 -61.57 -18.91
C ARG A 429 -20.16 -60.14 -19.12
N PRO A 430 -20.99 -59.19 -19.58
CA PRO A 430 -20.61 -57.78 -19.62
C PRO A 430 -20.61 -57.15 -18.21
N LEU A 431 -19.56 -56.37 -17.93
CA LEU A 431 -19.39 -55.57 -16.72
C LEU A 431 -20.52 -54.52 -16.61
N ARG A 432 -21.19 -54.52 -15.45
CA ARG A 432 -22.18 -53.49 -15.06
C ARG A 432 -21.45 -52.20 -14.70
N THR A 433 -21.75 -51.12 -15.42
CA THR A 433 -21.47 -49.74 -14.98
C THR A 433 -22.43 -49.33 -13.85
N PRO A 434 -21.97 -48.71 -12.75
CA PRO A 434 -22.86 -48.21 -11.72
C PRO A 434 -23.62 -46.96 -12.19
N ARG A 435 -24.95 -47.01 -12.11
CA ARG A 435 -25.83 -45.83 -12.28
C ARG A 435 -25.71 -44.96 -11.04
N TYR A 436 -25.15 -43.76 -11.16
CA TYR A 436 -25.27 -42.71 -10.15
C TYR A 436 -26.73 -42.24 -10.12
N ARG A 437 -27.34 -42.26 -8.93
CA ARG A 437 -28.72 -41.83 -8.67
C ARG A 437 -28.67 -40.38 -8.18
N ILE A 438 -29.23 -39.46 -8.95
CA ILE A 438 -29.44 -38.06 -8.57
C ILE A 438 -30.44 -38.04 -7.40
N PRO A 439 -30.16 -37.37 -6.26
CA PRO A 439 -31.16 -37.14 -5.23
C PRO A 439 -32.20 -36.12 -5.70
N ASN A 440 -33.49 -36.43 -5.51
CA ASN A 440 -34.59 -35.50 -5.74
C ASN A 440 -34.42 -34.23 -4.90
N THR A 441 -34.21 -33.09 -5.55
CA THR A 441 -34.39 -31.77 -4.95
C THR A 441 -35.89 -31.46 -4.88
N HIS A 442 -36.40 -31.27 -3.67
CA HIS A 442 -37.70 -30.63 -3.44
C HIS A 442 -37.69 -29.19 -4.00
N PRO A 443 -38.81 -28.69 -4.54
CA PRO A 443 -38.93 -27.28 -4.92
C PRO A 443 -38.90 -26.37 -3.67
N PRO A 444 -38.38 -25.14 -3.76
CA PRO A 444 -38.39 -24.20 -2.65
C PRO A 444 -39.82 -23.72 -2.34
N PRO A 445 -40.16 -23.44 -1.06
CA PRO A 445 -41.44 -22.87 -0.70
C PRO A 445 -41.56 -21.43 -1.21
N THR A 446 -42.75 -21.10 -1.71
CA THR A 446 -43.16 -19.79 -2.20
C THR A 446 -43.12 -18.74 -1.09
N VAL A 447 -42.68 -17.54 -1.44
CA VAL A 447 -42.67 -16.33 -0.62
C VAL A 447 -44.11 -15.87 -0.37
N GLN A 448 -44.78 -16.44 0.63
CA GLN A 448 -45.98 -15.85 1.23
C GLN A 448 -46.33 -16.50 2.57
N GLU A 449 -45.57 -16.20 3.62
CA GLU A 449 -46.06 -16.21 5.02
C GLU A 449 -44.91 -15.83 5.98
N LEU A 450 -45.25 -15.01 6.99
CA LEU A 450 -44.50 -14.72 8.23
C LEU A 450 -43.60 -13.47 8.28
N MET A 451 -44.23 -12.32 8.47
CA MET A 451 -43.98 -11.36 9.57
C MET A 451 -45.31 -10.62 9.86
N PRO A 452 -45.58 -10.07 11.06
CA PRO A 452 -45.19 -10.48 12.41
C PRO A 452 -46.44 -10.59 13.34
N HIS A 453 -46.43 -11.50 14.33
CA HIS A 453 -47.38 -11.43 15.45
C HIS A 453 -46.67 -11.00 16.72
N GLN A 454 -46.91 -9.76 17.11
CA GLN A 454 -46.70 -9.24 18.45
C GLN A 454 -47.76 -9.85 19.40
N ALA A 455 -47.30 -10.48 20.47
CA ALA A 455 -48.01 -10.65 21.75
C ALA A 455 -46.89 -10.86 22.79
N ALA A 456 -46.56 -9.87 23.63
CA ALA A 456 -47.23 -9.60 24.90
C ALA A 456 -47.23 -10.83 25.81
N ASP A 457 -46.23 -10.94 26.69
CA ASP A 457 -46.47 -11.56 27.98
C ASP A 457 -45.68 -10.88 29.10
N ARG A 458 -46.44 -10.42 30.09
CA ARG A 458 -46.01 -9.93 31.40
C ARG A 458 -46.04 -11.14 32.33
N HIS A 459 -44.94 -11.41 33.04
CA HIS A 459 -44.85 -11.80 34.46
C HIS A 459 -43.56 -12.61 34.71
N ARG A 460 -42.53 -11.98 35.26
CA ARG A 460 -42.22 -11.95 36.70
C ARG A 460 -40.98 -11.08 36.95
#